data_AF-A0A8J4U5E8-F1
#
_entry.id   AF-A0A8J4U5E8-F1
#
_cell.length_a   1.000
_cell.length_b   1.000
_cell.length_c   1.000
_cell.angle_alpha   90.00
_cell.angle_beta   90.00
_cell.angle_gamma   90.00
#
_symmetry.space_group_name_H-M   'P 1'
#
loop_
_entity.id
_entity.type
_entity.pdbx_description
1 polymer ?
#
loop_
_entity_poly.entity_id
_entity_poly.type
_entity_poly.pdbx_seq_one_letter_code
_entity_poly.pdbx_strand_id
1 'polypeptide(L)'
;MIWTFGSASEYSGKRFHLASKCNMNVVLIRKMYLQSCLLVLLLLPLSHQYEPHKLLLVSFDGFRWDYVNRVPTPNFRALMEEGVQVERVENTYITKTFPNHYTLVTGLHAESHGIVANEMYDPVLNHSFSMEGPEMYESRWWEEAVPLWVTNQKAGRRSGAAMWPGSDVSIGGIYPTRYMRYNASMSFEKRVKKLIGWFSAPEAINFGVLYWEEPDESGHNVGPESPLMDVVIEDIDVKLGFLRNELKVAGLYDKVNLIVTSDHGMTQLSRDKVIELDTYVSRDLYTWVDKSPVVGILPKEGKFDEVYNLLENANPNMVVYKREDIPYLFHYKHNARIMPIIIEVKEGWTIVQNKTGPFM
;
A
#
# COMPACT_ATOMS: atom_id res chain seq x y z
N MET A 1 23.20 1.51 3.41
CA MET A 1 24.40 1.91 2.66
C MET A 1 24.72 3.35 3.04
N ILE A 2 25.72 3.57 3.90
CA ILE A 2 26.08 4.88 4.48
C ILE A 2 27.36 5.35 3.80
N TRP A 3 27.35 6.56 3.23
CA TRP A 3 28.55 7.21 2.71
C TRP A 3 29.04 8.25 3.71
N THR A 4 30.29 8.11 4.16
CA THR A 4 31.05 9.09 4.93
C THR A 4 31.97 9.90 4.00
N PHE A 5 32.05 11.21 4.22
CA PHE A 5 32.96 12.12 3.53
C PHE A 5 34.39 11.96 4.08
N GLY A 6 35.36 11.81 3.18
CA GLY A 6 36.80 11.89 3.47
C GLY A 6 37.34 13.31 3.27
N SER A 7 38.11 13.79 4.25
CA SER A 7 38.90 15.02 4.22
C SER A 7 40.39 14.69 4.16
N ALA A 8 41.16 15.52 3.44
CA ALA A 8 42.63 15.75 3.47
C ALA A 8 43.11 15.89 2.00
N SER A 9 44.05 16.75 1.59
CA SER A 9 45.05 17.55 2.29
C SER A 9 45.60 18.63 1.33
N GLU A 10 46.15 19.66 1.96
CA GLU A 10 47.26 20.56 1.60
C GLU A 10 47.86 20.52 0.18
N TYR A 11 47.96 21.70 -0.46
CA TYR A 11 49.08 22.01 -1.35
C TYR A 11 49.59 23.45 -1.15
N SER A 12 50.91 23.54 -1.31
CA SER A 12 51.86 24.55 -0.84
C SER A 12 51.82 25.89 -1.56
N GLY A 13 52.36 26.91 -0.87
CA GLY A 13 52.42 28.30 -1.34
C GLY A 13 53.33 28.57 -2.53
N LYS A 14 53.14 29.78 -3.10
CA LYS A 14 54.19 30.64 -3.66
C LYS A 14 53.71 32.09 -3.66
N ARG A 15 54.45 32.95 -2.96
CA ARG A 15 54.33 34.42 -3.00
C ARG A 15 54.98 34.94 -4.28
N PHE A 16 54.31 35.84 -4.97
CA PHE A 16 54.95 36.81 -5.86
C PHE A 16 54.48 38.22 -5.49
N HIS A 17 55.43 39.07 -5.14
CA HIS A 17 55.28 40.52 -5.07
C HIS A 17 55.60 41.09 -6.44
N LEU A 18 54.74 41.97 -6.95
CA LEU A 18 55.10 43.01 -7.91
C LEU A 18 54.13 44.17 -7.73
N ALA A 19 54.65 45.26 -7.18
CA ALA A 19 54.03 46.57 -7.19
C ALA A 19 54.31 47.23 -8.55
N SER A 20 53.27 47.78 -9.17
CA SER A 20 53.43 48.86 -10.14
C SER A 20 52.12 49.65 -10.24
N LYS A 21 52.21 50.95 -9.98
CA LYS A 21 51.16 51.95 -10.13
C LYS A 21 50.75 52.06 -11.60
N CYS A 22 49.45 52.17 -11.88
CA CYS A 22 48.98 52.86 -13.07
C CYS A 22 47.63 53.54 -12.78
N ASN A 23 47.64 54.88 -12.77
CA ASN A 23 46.46 55.73 -12.77
C ASN A 23 45.82 55.65 -14.16
N MET A 24 44.58 55.19 -14.26
CA MET A 24 43.82 55.32 -15.50
C MET A 24 42.32 55.54 -15.21
N ASN A 25 41.89 56.77 -15.41
CA ASN A 25 40.59 57.24 -15.89
C ASN A 25 39.31 56.55 -15.34
N VAL A 26 38.72 57.19 -14.33
CA VAL A 26 37.45 56.86 -13.65
C VAL A 26 36.20 56.94 -14.56
N VAL A 27 36.32 57.28 -15.85
CA VAL A 27 35.14 57.58 -16.71
C VAL A 27 34.74 56.44 -17.65
N LEU A 28 35.57 55.42 -17.92
CA LEU A 28 35.16 54.25 -18.73
C LEU A 28 34.55 53.10 -17.93
N ILE A 29 34.67 53.14 -16.60
CA ILE A 29 34.24 52.05 -15.72
C ILE A 29 32.71 51.96 -15.60
N ARG A 30 31.93 53.00 -15.91
CA ARG A 30 30.46 52.92 -15.80
C ARG A 30 29.74 52.20 -16.96
N LYS A 31 30.34 52.07 -18.15
CA LYS A 31 29.69 51.38 -19.29
C LYS A 31 30.05 49.89 -19.38
N MET A 32 31.19 49.47 -18.84
CA MET A 32 31.57 48.04 -18.82
C MET A 32 30.82 47.24 -17.74
N TYR A 33 30.37 47.88 -16.66
CA TYR A 33 29.67 47.17 -15.58
C TYR A 33 28.21 46.81 -15.94
N LEU A 34 27.57 47.60 -16.82
CA LEU A 34 26.20 47.33 -17.25
C LEU A 34 26.13 46.15 -18.24
N GLN A 35 27.14 45.97 -19.10
CA GLN A 35 27.23 44.82 -20.00
C GLN A 35 27.67 43.54 -19.28
N SER A 36 28.52 43.64 -18.24
CA SER A 36 28.89 42.47 -17.44
C SER A 36 27.77 42.00 -16.51
N CYS A 37 26.89 42.88 -16.01
CA CYS A 37 25.70 42.45 -15.28
C CYS A 37 24.67 41.74 -16.18
N LEU A 38 24.55 42.15 -17.45
CA LEU A 38 23.65 41.49 -18.41
C LEU A 38 24.14 40.08 -18.79
N LEU A 39 25.46 39.87 -18.84
CA LEU A 39 26.06 38.57 -19.15
C LEU A 39 25.99 37.59 -17.95
N VAL A 40 26.04 38.10 -16.71
CA VAL A 40 25.87 37.29 -15.49
C VAL A 40 24.41 36.85 -15.29
N LEU A 41 23.43 37.61 -15.79
CA LEU A 41 22.01 37.21 -15.82
C LEU A 41 21.72 36.09 -16.83
N LEU A 42 22.54 35.93 -17.87
CA LEU A 42 22.47 34.83 -18.84
C LEU A 42 23.20 33.55 -18.38
N LEU A 43 23.91 33.63 -17.25
CA LEU A 43 24.62 32.52 -16.60
C LEU A 43 23.92 32.04 -15.32
N LEU A 44 22.65 32.40 -15.11
CA LEU A 44 21.81 31.57 -14.26
C LEU A 44 21.90 30.16 -14.86
N PRO A 45 22.35 29.13 -14.12
CA PRO A 45 22.14 27.78 -14.60
C PRO A 45 20.65 27.74 -14.92
N LEU A 46 20.28 27.35 -16.15
CA LEU A 46 18.95 26.80 -16.34
C LEU A 46 18.89 25.76 -15.24
N SER A 47 18.16 26.08 -14.17
CA SER A 47 17.76 25.10 -13.19
C SER A 47 17.03 24.10 -14.05
N HIS A 48 17.72 23.03 -14.44
CA HIS A 48 17.11 21.91 -15.10
C HIS A 48 16.02 21.55 -14.10
N GLN A 49 14.77 21.93 -14.41
CA GLN A 49 13.66 21.58 -13.56
C GLN A 49 13.73 20.07 -13.57
N TYR A 50 14.22 19.53 -12.46
CA TYR A 50 14.34 18.11 -12.27
C TYR A 50 12.91 17.64 -12.27
N GLU A 51 12.42 17.21 -13.43
CA GLU A 51 11.09 16.67 -13.59
C GLU A 51 11.02 15.51 -12.61
N PRO A 52 10.25 15.65 -11.52
CA PRO A 52 10.24 14.64 -10.49
C PRO A 52 9.79 13.34 -11.13
N HIS A 53 10.60 12.28 -10.97
CA HIS A 53 10.24 10.95 -11.43
C HIS A 53 8.81 10.64 -11.00
N LYS A 54 7.97 10.30 -11.98
CA LYS A 54 6.57 9.94 -11.73
C LYS A 54 6.53 8.49 -11.29
N LEU A 55 5.64 8.16 -10.35
CA LEU A 55 5.42 6.81 -9.87
C LEU A 55 3.92 6.50 -9.91
N LEU A 56 3.57 5.35 -10.48
CA LEU A 56 2.23 4.78 -10.42
C LEU A 56 2.32 3.39 -9.79
N LEU A 57 1.69 3.23 -8.62
CA LEU A 57 1.49 1.95 -7.96
C LEU A 57 0.09 1.41 -8.27
N VAL A 58 0.02 0.21 -8.81
CA VAL A 58 -1.22 -0.47 -9.20
C VAL A 58 -1.34 -1.74 -8.37
N SER A 59 -2.48 -1.92 -7.72
CA SER A 59 -2.83 -3.15 -7.02
C SER A 59 -3.98 -3.85 -7.72
N PHE A 60 -3.77 -5.13 -8.07
CA PHE A 60 -4.84 -6.07 -8.39
C PHE A 60 -5.05 -6.94 -7.16
N ASP A 61 -6.18 -6.76 -6.48
CA ASP A 61 -6.50 -7.40 -5.20
C ASP A 61 -6.49 -8.92 -5.33
N GLY A 62 -5.86 -9.63 -4.39
CA GLY A 62 -5.83 -11.10 -4.39
C GLY A 62 -5.14 -11.76 -5.60
N PHE A 63 -4.38 -11.02 -6.40
CA PHE A 63 -3.59 -11.55 -7.51
C PHE A 63 -2.40 -12.37 -6.99
N ARG A 64 -2.65 -13.65 -6.74
CA ARG A 64 -1.66 -14.61 -6.25
C ARG A 64 -0.46 -14.71 -7.20
N TRP A 65 0.73 -14.85 -6.62
CA TRP A 65 2.02 -14.81 -7.32
C TRP A 65 2.14 -15.74 -8.54
N ASP A 66 1.44 -16.87 -8.56
CA ASP A 66 1.48 -17.89 -9.62
C ASP A 66 0.45 -17.67 -10.73
N TYR A 67 -0.54 -16.78 -10.55
CA TYR A 67 -1.59 -16.52 -11.54
C TYR A 67 -1.04 -16.03 -12.87
N VAL A 68 0.06 -15.26 -12.86
CA VAL A 68 0.73 -14.81 -14.09
C VAL A 68 1.20 -15.98 -14.98
N ASN A 69 1.42 -17.16 -14.40
CA ASN A 69 1.87 -18.35 -15.12
C ASN A 69 0.75 -19.34 -15.44
N ARG A 70 -0.47 -19.07 -14.97
CA ARG A 70 -1.59 -20.01 -15.08
C ARG A 70 -2.22 -20.03 -16.47
N VAL A 71 -2.36 -18.86 -17.09
CA VAL A 71 -2.92 -18.65 -18.43
C VAL A 71 -1.97 -17.76 -19.25
N PRO A 72 -2.13 -17.66 -20.58
CA PRO A 72 -1.40 -16.66 -21.36
C PRO A 72 -1.68 -15.23 -20.88
N THR A 73 -0.67 -14.57 -20.33
CA THR A 73 -0.74 -13.19 -19.82
C THR A 73 0.23 -12.26 -20.57
N PRO A 74 0.03 -12.02 -21.88
CA PRO A 74 1.01 -11.30 -22.71
C PRO A 74 1.33 -9.89 -22.23
N ASN A 75 0.40 -9.18 -21.58
CA ASN A 75 0.67 -7.83 -21.07
C ASN A 75 1.53 -7.85 -19.80
N PHE A 76 1.31 -8.81 -18.89
CA PHE A 76 2.23 -9.04 -17.77
C PHE A 76 3.60 -9.49 -18.28
N ARG A 77 3.65 -10.44 -19.23
CA ARG A 77 4.91 -10.91 -19.83
C ARG A 77 5.71 -9.75 -20.43
N ALA A 78 5.07 -8.90 -21.22
CA ALA A 78 5.72 -7.73 -21.80
C ALA A 78 6.21 -6.75 -20.71
N LEU A 79 5.44 -6.52 -19.64
CA LEU A 79 5.87 -5.68 -18.53
C LEU A 79 7.11 -6.27 -17.81
N MET A 80 7.14 -7.58 -17.63
CA MET A 80 8.27 -8.29 -17.02
C MET A 80 9.52 -8.28 -17.89
N GLU A 81 9.37 -8.45 -19.21
CA GLU A 81 10.46 -8.41 -20.19
C GLU A 81 11.05 -7.00 -20.34
N GLU A 82 10.21 -5.98 -20.26
CA GLU A 82 10.60 -4.56 -20.32
C GLU A 82 11.11 -4.03 -18.96
N GLY A 83 10.93 -4.78 -17.87
CA GLY A 83 11.07 -4.30 -16.50
C GLY A 83 11.81 -5.25 -15.55
N VAL A 84 11.39 -5.24 -14.29
CA VAL A 84 11.95 -6.07 -13.21
C VAL A 84 10.81 -6.82 -12.53
N GLN A 85 11.03 -8.11 -12.28
CA GLN A 85 10.10 -8.96 -11.55
C GLN A 85 10.82 -9.59 -10.34
N VAL A 86 10.10 -9.76 -9.25
CA VAL A 86 10.46 -10.66 -8.15
C VAL A 86 9.61 -11.92 -8.22
N GLU A 87 10.11 -13.04 -7.70
CA GLU A 87 9.39 -14.32 -7.72
C GLU A 87 8.04 -14.22 -7.01
N ARG A 88 8.03 -13.57 -5.85
CA ARG A 88 6.83 -13.28 -5.04
C ARG A 88 7.09 -12.08 -4.12
N VAL A 89 6.02 -11.43 -3.69
CA VAL A 89 6.03 -10.46 -2.60
C VAL A 89 5.55 -11.17 -1.33
N GLU A 90 6.29 -11.06 -0.24
CA GLU A 90 5.83 -11.55 1.06
C GLU A 90 5.00 -10.47 1.75
N ASN A 91 3.71 -10.73 1.89
CA ASN A 91 2.74 -9.81 2.48
C ASN A 91 2.85 -9.79 4.02
N THR A 92 2.35 -8.72 4.66
CA THR A 92 2.33 -8.66 6.13
C THR A 92 1.26 -9.59 6.69
N TYR A 93 1.49 -10.11 7.88
CA TYR A 93 0.45 -10.76 8.66
C TYR A 93 -0.50 -9.69 9.25
N ILE A 94 -1.82 -9.84 9.20
CA ILE A 94 -2.60 -10.87 8.48
C ILE A 94 -2.76 -10.53 7.00
N THR A 95 -2.88 -11.54 6.13
CA THR A 95 -3.02 -11.36 4.67
C THR A 95 -4.45 -10.95 4.29
N LYS A 96 -4.85 -9.74 4.69
CA LYS A 96 -6.13 -9.09 4.35
C LYS A 96 -5.92 -7.76 3.65
N THR A 97 -6.96 -7.31 2.94
CA THR A 97 -6.95 -6.15 2.07
C THR A 97 -6.48 -4.86 2.71
N PHE A 98 -7.19 -4.36 3.73
CA PHE A 98 -6.89 -3.04 4.30
C PHE A 98 -5.52 -2.99 4.99
N PRO A 99 -5.14 -3.98 5.83
CA PRO A 99 -3.81 -3.98 6.45
C PRO A 99 -2.67 -3.97 5.42
N ASN A 100 -2.74 -4.82 4.38
CA ASN A 100 -1.65 -4.91 3.40
C ASN A 100 -1.59 -3.71 2.47
N HIS A 101 -2.74 -3.21 2.00
CA HIS A 101 -2.75 -1.99 1.18
C HIS A 101 -2.23 -0.77 1.97
N TYR A 102 -2.49 -0.68 3.27
CA TYR A 102 -1.96 0.40 4.09
C TYR A 102 -0.47 0.21 4.41
N THR A 103 -0.01 -1.02 4.61
CA THR A 103 1.42 -1.38 4.68
C THR A 103 2.17 -0.92 3.42
N LEU A 104 1.65 -1.21 2.23
CA LEU A 104 2.28 -0.84 0.94
C LEU A 104 2.54 0.67 0.80
N VAL A 105 1.70 1.51 1.41
CA VAL A 105 1.81 2.98 1.32
C VAL A 105 2.34 3.64 2.58
N THR A 106 2.69 2.89 3.62
CA THR A 106 3.27 3.43 4.87
C THR A 106 4.64 2.84 5.17
N GLY A 107 4.93 1.63 4.68
CA GLY A 107 6.13 0.86 5.01
C GLY A 107 6.13 0.32 6.45
N LEU A 108 4.97 0.29 7.11
CA LEU A 108 4.81 -0.14 8.50
C LEU A 108 4.03 -1.46 8.56
N HIS A 109 4.24 -2.25 9.61
CA HIS A 109 3.40 -3.41 9.90
C HIS A 109 2.02 -2.98 10.44
N ALA A 110 1.06 -3.90 10.33
CA ALA A 110 -0.28 -3.77 10.87
C ALA A 110 -0.34 -3.25 12.31
N GLU A 111 0.50 -3.81 13.20
CA GLU A 111 0.55 -3.39 14.60
C GLU A 111 1.00 -1.93 14.79
N SER A 112 1.76 -1.38 13.84
CA SER A 112 2.31 -0.02 13.91
C SER A 112 1.41 1.01 13.22
N HIS A 113 0.76 0.65 12.11
CA HIS A 113 -0.09 1.59 11.37
C HIS A 113 -1.56 1.59 11.80
N GLY A 114 -1.94 0.73 12.76
CA GLY A 114 -3.25 0.75 13.41
C GLY A 114 -4.39 0.06 12.65
N ILE A 115 -4.27 -0.11 11.34
CA ILE A 115 -5.19 -0.93 10.52
C ILE A 115 -4.80 -2.41 10.61
N VAL A 116 -5.23 -3.10 11.66
CA VAL A 116 -4.79 -4.49 11.94
C VAL A 116 -5.61 -5.55 11.21
N ALA A 117 -6.86 -5.27 10.87
CA ALA A 117 -7.75 -6.15 10.14
C ALA A 117 -8.79 -5.36 9.33
N ASN A 118 -9.58 -6.06 8.50
CA ASN A 118 -10.73 -5.44 7.81
C ASN A 118 -11.90 -5.18 8.77
N GLU A 119 -12.02 -5.98 9.83
CA GLU A 119 -12.97 -5.81 10.92
C GLU A 119 -12.18 -5.66 12.23
N MET A 120 -12.36 -4.55 12.94
CA MET A 120 -11.60 -4.25 14.15
C MET A 120 -12.49 -3.70 15.27
N TYR A 121 -11.99 -3.80 16.49
CA TYR A 121 -12.54 -3.12 17.64
C TYR A 121 -11.41 -2.46 18.42
N ASP A 122 -11.59 -1.19 18.76
CA ASP A 122 -10.66 -0.46 19.61
C ASP A 122 -11.22 -0.39 21.05
N PRO A 123 -10.60 -1.08 22.01
CA PRO A 123 -11.10 -1.12 23.39
C PRO A 123 -10.93 0.21 24.13
N VAL A 124 -10.03 1.09 23.68
CA VAL A 124 -9.82 2.41 24.28
C VAL A 124 -10.91 3.37 23.80
N LEU A 125 -11.24 3.31 22.51
CA LEU A 125 -12.31 4.12 21.92
C LEU A 125 -13.71 3.55 22.18
N ASN A 126 -13.79 2.27 22.57
CA ASN A 126 -15.02 1.49 22.62
C ASN A 126 -15.82 1.63 21.32
N HIS A 127 -15.14 1.40 20.19
CA HIS A 127 -15.67 1.65 18.86
C HIS A 127 -15.22 0.56 17.90
N SER A 128 -16.09 0.21 16.95
CA SER A 128 -15.82 -0.82 15.94
C SER A 128 -15.50 -0.18 14.60
N PHE A 129 -14.76 -0.90 13.77
CA PHE A 129 -14.44 -0.56 12.40
C PHE A 129 -14.84 -1.73 11.51
N SER A 130 -15.48 -1.43 10.39
CA SER A 130 -15.71 -2.38 9.30
C SER A 130 -15.30 -1.75 7.98
N MET A 131 -14.69 -2.54 7.10
CA MET A 131 -14.34 -2.09 5.75
C MET A 131 -15.59 -1.78 4.89
N GLU A 132 -16.75 -2.30 5.29
CA GLU A 132 -18.04 -2.06 4.62
C GLU A 132 -18.85 -0.95 5.33
N GLY A 133 -18.38 -0.49 6.49
CA GLY A 133 -19.06 0.49 7.33
C GLY A 133 -18.63 1.93 7.08
N PRO A 134 -19.44 2.93 7.48
CA PRO A 134 -19.05 4.34 7.37
C PRO A 134 -17.84 4.71 8.26
N GLU A 135 -17.53 3.90 9.26
CA GLU A 135 -16.41 4.10 10.19
C GLU A 135 -15.06 4.08 9.47
N MET A 136 -14.98 3.43 8.30
CA MET A 136 -13.76 3.44 7.47
C MET A 136 -13.31 4.85 7.09
N TYR A 137 -14.23 5.82 7.04
CA TYR A 137 -13.95 7.21 6.69
C TYR A 137 -13.51 8.07 7.88
N GLU A 138 -13.50 7.52 9.09
CA GLU A 138 -13.05 8.23 10.28
C GLU A 138 -11.52 8.21 10.37
N SER A 139 -10.90 9.39 10.33
CA SER A 139 -9.43 9.48 10.27
C SER A 139 -8.74 8.82 11.46
N ARG A 140 -9.38 8.79 12.64
CA ARG A 140 -8.84 8.22 13.88
C ARG A 140 -8.28 6.80 13.75
N TRP A 141 -8.80 6.00 12.81
CA TRP A 141 -8.34 4.64 12.56
C TRP A 141 -6.99 4.60 11.83
N TRP A 142 -6.69 5.64 11.05
CA TRP A 142 -5.58 5.71 10.11
C TRP A 142 -4.43 6.61 10.58
N GLU A 143 -4.64 7.43 11.61
CA GLU A 143 -3.67 8.46 12.08
C GLU A 143 -2.37 7.88 12.67
N GLU A 144 -2.29 6.58 12.97
CA GLU A 144 -1.08 5.93 13.52
C GLU A 144 0.06 5.82 12.50
N ALA A 145 -0.21 6.10 11.22
CA ALA A 145 0.80 6.14 10.16
C ALA A 145 0.63 7.33 9.21
N VAL A 146 1.70 7.64 8.49
CA VAL A 146 1.71 8.68 7.45
C VAL A 146 1.86 8.00 6.09
N PRO A 147 0.80 7.98 5.25
CA PRO A 147 0.87 7.34 3.95
C PRO A 147 1.67 8.18 2.95
N LEU A 148 2.18 7.52 1.91
CA LEU A 148 3.05 8.10 0.88
C LEU A 148 2.47 9.36 0.24
N TRP A 149 1.16 9.45 0.05
CA TRP A 149 0.55 10.65 -0.54
C TRP A 149 0.66 11.88 0.37
N VAL A 150 0.52 11.70 1.69
CA VAL A 150 0.73 12.76 2.69
C VAL A 150 2.20 13.19 2.70
N THR A 151 3.12 12.22 2.71
CA THR A 151 4.57 12.49 2.67
C THR A 151 4.97 13.25 1.40
N ASN A 152 4.49 12.81 0.23
CA ASN A 152 4.75 13.45 -1.06
C ASN A 152 4.24 14.91 -1.09
N GLN A 153 3.06 15.17 -0.51
CA GLN A 153 2.49 16.52 -0.43
C GLN A 153 3.17 17.43 0.57
N LYS A 154 3.61 16.90 1.71
CA LYS A 154 4.46 17.65 2.66
C LYS A 154 5.80 18.07 2.03
N ALA A 155 6.28 17.34 1.03
CA ALA A 155 7.43 17.70 0.21
C ALA A 155 7.12 18.67 -0.95
N GLY A 156 5.93 19.28 -0.98
CA GLY A 156 5.52 20.24 -2.01
C GLY A 156 5.13 19.63 -3.35
N ARG A 157 4.84 18.32 -3.39
CA ARG A 157 4.49 17.58 -4.61
C ARG A 157 3.00 17.17 -4.61
N ARG A 158 2.53 16.49 -5.66
CA ARG A 158 1.09 16.23 -5.88
C ARG A 158 0.81 14.74 -6.05
N SER A 159 -0.24 14.26 -5.39
CA SER A 159 -0.61 12.84 -5.35
C SER A 159 -2.00 12.61 -5.94
N GLY A 160 -2.18 11.50 -6.66
CA GLY A 160 -3.45 11.02 -7.18
C GLY A 160 -3.81 9.66 -6.58
N ALA A 161 -5.06 9.44 -6.21
CA ALA A 161 -5.52 8.14 -5.72
C ALA A 161 -6.82 7.70 -6.37
N ALA A 162 -6.76 6.58 -7.09
CA ALA A 162 -7.92 5.92 -7.66
C ALA A 162 -8.30 4.74 -6.75
N MET A 163 -9.10 5.06 -5.72
CA MET A 163 -9.78 4.11 -4.82
C MET A 163 -8.88 3.21 -3.96
N TRP A 164 -7.71 3.70 -3.54
CA TRP A 164 -6.84 2.96 -2.63
C TRP A 164 -7.34 3.05 -1.18
N PRO A 165 -7.25 1.99 -0.35
CA PRO A 165 -7.64 2.04 1.07
C PRO A 165 -7.00 3.20 1.84
N GLY A 166 -7.83 3.99 2.52
CA GLY A 166 -7.40 5.18 3.27
C GLY A 166 -7.21 6.45 2.42
N SER A 167 -7.28 6.36 1.08
CA SER A 167 -7.03 7.52 0.22
C SER A 167 -8.18 8.53 0.13
N ASP A 168 -9.39 8.11 0.52
CA ASP A 168 -10.57 8.96 0.70
C ASP A 168 -10.85 9.29 2.18
N VAL A 169 -9.80 9.24 3.00
CA VAL A 169 -9.79 9.64 4.41
C VAL A 169 -8.83 10.82 4.63
N SER A 170 -9.20 11.76 5.50
CA SER A 170 -8.38 12.94 5.84
C SER A 170 -7.30 12.58 6.87
N ILE A 171 -6.19 12.00 6.45
CA ILE A 171 -5.14 11.51 7.34
C ILE A 171 -4.17 12.65 7.65
N GLY A 172 -3.99 12.99 8.93
CA GLY A 172 -3.24 14.18 9.35
C GLY A 172 -3.84 15.47 8.80
N GLY A 173 -5.15 15.49 8.57
CA GLY A 173 -5.86 16.60 7.93
C GLY A 173 -5.63 16.74 6.42
N ILE A 174 -5.05 15.73 5.76
CA ILE A 174 -4.62 15.79 4.35
C ILE A 174 -5.24 14.64 3.54
N TYR A 175 -5.92 15.00 2.45
CA TYR A 175 -6.28 14.09 1.36
C TYR A 175 -5.19 14.07 0.28
N PRO A 176 -5.11 13.03 -0.57
CA PRO A 176 -4.43 13.14 -1.85
C PRO A 176 -4.94 14.34 -2.66
N THR A 177 -4.06 14.99 -3.42
CA THR A 177 -4.36 16.20 -4.21
C THR A 177 -5.53 15.98 -5.15
N ARG A 178 -5.62 14.76 -5.70
CA ARG A 178 -6.77 14.27 -6.45
C ARG A 178 -7.09 12.87 -5.95
N TYR A 179 -8.34 12.60 -5.62
CA TYR A 179 -8.75 11.26 -5.21
C TYR A 179 -10.15 10.94 -5.71
N MET A 180 -10.45 9.64 -5.73
CA MET A 180 -11.78 9.11 -5.99
C MET A 180 -12.26 8.42 -4.72
N ARG A 181 -13.48 8.76 -4.29
CA ARG A 181 -14.17 7.96 -3.27
C ARG A 181 -14.40 6.56 -3.80
N TYR A 182 -14.31 5.58 -2.92
CA TYR A 182 -14.57 4.19 -3.27
C TYR A 182 -15.95 4.02 -3.92
N ASN A 183 -15.98 3.34 -5.06
CA ASN A 183 -17.20 2.97 -5.79
C ASN A 183 -16.89 1.76 -6.68
N ALA A 184 -17.16 0.56 -6.15
CA ALA A 184 -16.92 -0.72 -6.82
C ALA A 184 -17.58 -0.80 -8.22
N SER A 185 -18.72 -0.13 -8.43
CA SER A 185 -19.40 -0.13 -9.75
C SER A 185 -18.66 0.68 -10.82
N MET A 186 -17.60 1.42 -10.49
CA MET A 186 -16.82 2.14 -11.48
C MET A 186 -15.81 1.22 -12.17
N SER A 187 -15.95 1.08 -13.49
CA SER A 187 -15.04 0.26 -14.31
C SER A 187 -13.58 0.70 -14.23
N PHE A 188 -12.68 -0.28 -14.39
CA PHE A 188 -11.24 -0.09 -14.39
C PHE A 188 -10.80 0.99 -15.39
N GLU A 189 -11.37 0.99 -16.60
CA GLU A 189 -11.01 1.93 -17.66
C GLU A 189 -11.35 3.36 -17.28
N LYS A 190 -12.45 3.57 -16.54
CA LYS A 190 -12.80 4.91 -16.03
C LYS A 190 -11.80 5.37 -14.97
N ARG A 191 -11.36 4.48 -14.07
CA ARG A 191 -10.33 4.77 -13.07
C ARG A 191 -9.01 5.15 -13.74
N VAL A 192 -8.55 4.32 -14.68
CA VAL A 192 -7.33 4.55 -15.47
C VAL A 192 -7.40 5.88 -16.24
N LYS A 193 -8.47 6.14 -16.99
CA LYS A 193 -8.60 7.40 -17.75
C LYS A 193 -8.55 8.65 -16.86
N LYS A 194 -9.15 8.59 -15.66
CA LYS A 194 -9.04 9.70 -14.70
C LYS A 194 -7.62 9.87 -14.18
N LEU A 195 -6.97 8.78 -13.79
CA LEU A 195 -5.60 8.78 -13.31
C LEU A 195 -4.60 9.32 -14.36
N ILE A 196 -4.73 8.88 -15.62
CA ILE A 196 -3.91 9.37 -16.74
C ILE A 196 -4.15 10.86 -16.96
N GLY A 197 -5.41 11.31 -16.90
CA GLY A 197 -5.75 12.74 -16.94
C GLY A 197 -5.10 13.55 -15.81
N TRP A 198 -4.86 12.96 -14.64
CA TRP A 198 -4.15 13.61 -13.54
C TRP A 198 -2.63 13.69 -13.77
N PHE A 199 -2.01 12.67 -14.36
CA PHE A 199 -0.58 12.69 -14.72
C PHE A 199 -0.24 13.63 -15.89
N SER A 200 -1.23 13.93 -16.73
CA SER A 200 -1.09 14.80 -17.92
C SER A 200 -1.60 16.23 -17.71
N ALA A 201 -2.15 16.56 -16.55
CA ALA A 201 -2.66 17.91 -16.27
C ALA A 201 -1.52 18.95 -16.17
N PRO A 202 -1.79 20.26 -16.37
CA PRO A 202 -0.78 21.31 -16.14
C PRO A 202 -0.22 21.27 -14.72
N GLU A 203 -1.07 20.97 -13.73
CA GLU A 203 -0.68 20.65 -12.36
C GLU A 203 -0.66 19.14 -12.14
N ALA A 204 0.25 18.47 -12.86
CA ALA A 204 0.34 17.01 -12.85
C ALA A 204 0.67 16.46 -11.46
N ILE A 205 0.10 15.30 -11.16
CA ILE A 205 0.58 14.47 -10.05
C ILE A 205 1.92 13.83 -10.43
N ASN A 206 2.76 13.57 -9.43
CA ASN A 206 3.99 12.79 -9.58
C ASN A 206 3.92 11.43 -8.86
N PHE A 207 2.89 11.21 -8.05
CA PHE A 207 2.63 9.93 -7.40
C PHE A 207 1.17 9.56 -7.57
N GLY A 208 0.92 8.35 -8.07
CA GLY A 208 -0.41 7.79 -8.29
C GLY A 208 -0.55 6.43 -7.64
N VAL A 209 -1.70 6.16 -7.05
CA VAL A 209 -2.11 4.82 -6.61
C VAL A 209 -3.41 4.42 -7.30
N LEU A 210 -3.52 3.17 -7.74
CA LEU A 210 -4.69 2.60 -8.42
C LEU A 210 -5.01 1.24 -7.84
N TYR A 211 -6.26 1.06 -7.44
CA TYR A 211 -6.80 -0.19 -6.91
C TYR A 211 -7.84 -0.79 -7.86
N TRP A 212 -7.82 -2.12 -7.98
CA TRP A 212 -8.83 -2.92 -8.67
C TRP A 212 -9.15 -4.19 -7.86
N GLU A 213 -10.44 -4.48 -7.72
CA GLU A 213 -11.01 -5.49 -6.84
C GLU A 213 -10.77 -6.94 -7.31
N GLU A 214 -10.51 -7.14 -8.61
CA GLU A 214 -10.27 -8.47 -9.16
C GLU A 214 -8.76 -8.76 -9.27
N PRO A 215 -8.34 -10.03 -9.11
CA PRO A 215 -9.15 -11.26 -9.10
C PRO A 215 -9.72 -11.72 -7.74
N ASP A 216 -9.59 -10.93 -6.68
CA ASP A 216 -10.03 -11.30 -5.32
C ASP A 216 -11.53 -11.64 -5.25
N GLU A 217 -12.39 -10.74 -5.77
CA GLU A 217 -13.84 -10.91 -5.72
C GLU A 217 -14.28 -12.23 -6.38
N SER A 218 -13.80 -12.51 -7.60
CA SER A 218 -14.08 -13.79 -8.25
C SER A 218 -13.45 -14.97 -7.50
N GLY A 219 -12.23 -14.81 -6.96
CA GLY A 219 -11.54 -15.81 -6.17
C GLY A 219 -12.33 -16.25 -4.93
N HIS A 220 -12.97 -15.32 -4.24
CA HIS A 220 -13.88 -15.62 -3.12
C HIS A 220 -15.12 -16.42 -3.56
N ASN A 221 -15.66 -16.09 -4.73
CA ASN A 221 -16.90 -16.72 -5.23
C ASN A 221 -16.69 -18.15 -5.74
N VAL A 222 -15.62 -18.39 -6.50
CA VAL A 222 -15.41 -19.67 -7.21
C VAL A 222 -14.23 -20.48 -6.68
N GLY A 223 -13.36 -19.89 -5.88
CA GLY A 223 -12.13 -20.50 -5.40
C GLY A 223 -10.95 -20.36 -6.37
N PRO A 224 -9.72 -20.22 -5.86
CA PRO A 224 -8.54 -19.96 -6.67
C PRO A 224 -8.15 -21.13 -7.56
N GLU A 225 -8.68 -22.34 -7.39
CA GLU A 225 -8.37 -23.49 -8.25
C GLU A 225 -9.42 -23.73 -9.34
N SER A 226 -10.54 -22.98 -9.31
CA SER A 226 -11.61 -23.13 -10.29
C SER A 226 -11.13 -22.73 -11.69
N PRO A 227 -11.44 -23.51 -12.76
CA PRO A 227 -11.16 -23.10 -14.14
C PRO A 227 -11.83 -21.78 -14.55
N LEU A 228 -12.88 -21.34 -13.83
CA LEU A 228 -13.49 -20.03 -14.05
C LEU A 228 -12.52 -18.88 -13.77
N MET A 229 -11.51 -19.09 -12.92
CA MET A 229 -10.45 -18.10 -12.69
C MET A 229 -9.57 -17.85 -13.91
N ASP A 230 -9.51 -18.77 -14.86
CA ASP A 230 -8.68 -18.61 -16.07
C ASP A 230 -9.16 -17.37 -16.86
N VAL A 231 -10.48 -17.24 -17.03
CA VAL A 231 -11.11 -16.09 -17.72
C VAL A 231 -10.92 -14.79 -16.95
N VAL A 232 -10.96 -14.85 -15.61
CA VAL A 232 -10.73 -13.68 -14.75
C VAL A 232 -9.29 -13.20 -14.90
N ILE A 233 -8.31 -14.11 -14.83
CA ILE A 233 -6.89 -13.77 -14.95
C ILE A 233 -6.58 -13.21 -16.36
N GLU A 234 -7.18 -13.76 -17.41
CA GLU A 234 -7.12 -13.21 -18.76
C GLU A 234 -7.67 -11.78 -18.83
N ASP A 235 -8.80 -11.49 -18.17
CA ASP A 235 -9.36 -10.13 -18.09
C ASP A 235 -8.44 -9.16 -17.32
N ILE A 236 -7.77 -9.61 -16.25
CA ILE A 236 -6.77 -8.78 -15.56
C ILE A 236 -5.58 -8.45 -16.47
N ASP A 237 -5.11 -9.41 -17.28
CA ASP A 237 -4.06 -9.13 -18.28
C ASP A 237 -4.52 -8.10 -19.32
N VAL A 238 -5.76 -8.22 -19.81
CA VAL A 238 -6.36 -7.24 -20.73
C VAL A 238 -6.45 -5.86 -20.09
N LYS A 239 -6.83 -5.76 -18.81
CA LYS A 239 -6.86 -4.52 -18.04
C LYS A 239 -5.48 -3.90 -17.89
N LEU A 240 -4.46 -4.69 -17.57
CA LEU A 240 -3.08 -4.22 -17.57
C LEU A 240 -2.67 -3.71 -18.95
N GLY A 241 -3.02 -4.42 -20.03
CA GLY A 241 -2.81 -3.99 -21.40
C GLY A 241 -3.46 -2.65 -21.71
N PHE A 242 -4.70 -2.44 -21.27
CA PHE A 242 -5.41 -1.18 -21.38
C PHE A 242 -4.64 -0.04 -20.67
N LEU A 243 -4.22 -0.23 -19.42
CA LEU A 243 -3.42 0.75 -18.69
C LEU A 243 -2.11 1.10 -19.42
N ARG A 244 -1.37 0.08 -19.86
CA ARG A 244 -0.11 0.26 -20.60
C ARG A 244 -0.35 1.05 -21.89
N ASN A 245 -1.42 0.74 -22.62
CA ASN A 245 -1.78 1.46 -23.84
C ASN A 245 -2.12 2.94 -23.55
N GLU A 246 -2.93 3.23 -22.53
CA GLU A 246 -3.29 4.61 -22.19
C GLU A 246 -2.06 5.42 -21.74
N LEU A 247 -1.12 4.81 -21.02
CA LEU A 247 0.17 5.43 -20.70
C LEU A 247 0.99 5.74 -21.97
N LYS A 248 1.01 4.84 -22.96
CA LYS A 248 1.71 5.06 -24.24
C LYS A 248 1.06 6.17 -25.06
N VAL A 249 -0.26 6.15 -25.21
CA VAL A 249 -1.05 7.18 -25.92
C VAL A 249 -0.84 8.56 -25.29
N ALA A 250 -0.76 8.64 -23.96
CA ALA A 250 -0.50 9.89 -23.25
C ALA A 250 0.98 10.33 -23.27
N GLY A 251 1.89 9.55 -23.87
CA GLY A 251 3.33 9.82 -23.85
C GLY A 251 3.93 9.79 -22.43
N LEU A 252 3.35 8.98 -21.55
CA LEU A 252 3.71 8.79 -20.15
C LEU A 252 4.46 7.47 -19.87
N TYR A 253 4.36 6.48 -20.75
CA TYR A 253 4.90 5.13 -20.51
C TYR A 253 6.38 5.14 -20.11
N ASP A 254 7.23 5.87 -20.84
CA ASP A 254 8.67 5.97 -20.54
C ASP A 254 9.01 7.04 -19.49
N LYS A 255 8.00 7.69 -18.88
CA LYS A 255 8.16 8.79 -17.91
C LYS A 255 7.63 8.45 -16.53
N VAL A 256 6.85 7.38 -16.40
CA VAL A 256 6.24 6.90 -15.17
C VAL A 256 6.90 5.58 -14.79
N ASN A 257 7.44 5.51 -13.59
CA ASN A 257 7.80 4.23 -12.98
C ASN A 257 6.48 3.53 -12.62
N LEU A 258 6.21 2.39 -13.26
CA LEU A 258 5.02 1.59 -13.02
C LEU A 258 5.36 0.42 -12.10
N ILE A 259 4.69 0.32 -10.96
CA ILE A 259 4.73 -0.85 -10.07
C ILE A 259 3.36 -1.51 -10.14
N VAL A 260 3.32 -2.81 -10.46
CA VAL A 260 2.11 -3.64 -10.40
C VAL A 260 2.34 -4.68 -9.30
N THR A 261 1.41 -4.74 -8.36
CA THR A 261 1.49 -5.60 -7.17
C THR A 261 0.13 -6.17 -6.81
N SER A 262 0.12 -6.99 -5.76
CA SER A 262 -1.07 -7.37 -5.01
C SER A 262 -0.80 -7.24 -3.51
N ASP A 263 -1.86 -7.29 -2.73
CA ASP A 263 -1.92 -7.16 -1.29
C ASP A 263 -1.97 -8.50 -0.56
N HIS A 264 -2.43 -9.57 -1.22
CA HIS A 264 -2.31 -10.95 -0.76
C HIS A 264 -2.53 -11.96 -1.90
N GLY A 265 -2.40 -13.26 -1.56
CA GLY A 265 -2.82 -14.36 -2.43
C GLY A 265 -4.25 -14.81 -2.15
N MET A 266 -4.55 -16.05 -2.55
CA MET A 266 -5.84 -16.70 -2.34
C MET A 266 -5.65 -18.21 -2.12
N THR A 267 -6.43 -18.83 -1.23
CA THR A 267 -6.35 -20.27 -0.96
C THR A 267 -7.69 -20.98 -1.17
N GLN A 268 -7.64 -22.25 -1.59
CA GLN A 268 -8.84 -23.03 -1.86
C GLN A 268 -9.43 -23.56 -0.55
N LEU A 269 -10.67 -23.16 -0.26
CA LEU A 269 -11.43 -23.69 0.87
C LEU A 269 -12.21 -24.95 0.47
N SER A 270 -12.52 -25.79 1.47
CA SER A 270 -13.36 -26.98 1.32
C SER A 270 -14.48 -26.99 2.37
N ARG A 271 -15.67 -27.48 1.96
CA ARG A 271 -16.81 -27.70 2.87
C ARG A 271 -16.55 -28.74 3.95
N ASP A 272 -15.58 -29.64 3.72
CA ASP A 272 -15.18 -30.65 4.69
C ASP A 272 -14.15 -30.13 5.69
N LYS A 273 -13.59 -28.94 5.45
CA LYS A 273 -12.53 -28.31 6.24
C LYS A 273 -13.04 -27.09 7.00
N VAL A 274 -14.08 -27.30 7.81
CA VAL A 274 -14.77 -26.24 8.55
C VAL A 274 -14.73 -26.49 10.04
N ILE A 275 -14.25 -25.50 10.78
CA ILE A 275 -14.28 -25.48 12.25
C ILE A 275 -15.49 -24.64 12.67
N GLU A 276 -16.37 -25.22 13.47
CA GLU A 276 -17.54 -24.53 14.02
C GLU A 276 -17.24 -24.08 15.45
N LEU A 277 -17.03 -22.78 15.65
CA LEU A 277 -16.49 -22.25 16.90
C LEU A 277 -17.44 -22.49 18.09
N ASP A 278 -18.75 -22.40 17.86
CA ASP A 278 -19.78 -22.62 18.88
C ASP A 278 -19.82 -24.06 19.43
N THR A 279 -19.15 -25.02 18.78
CA THR A 279 -19.00 -26.39 19.30
C THR A 279 -17.97 -26.49 20.43
N TYR A 280 -17.09 -25.50 20.56
CA TYR A 280 -15.99 -25.48 21.54
C TYR A 280 -16.20 -24.45 22.64
N VAL A 281 -16.77 -23.29 22.29
CA VAL A 281 -16.93 -22.17 23.21
C VAL A 281 -18.29 -21.49 23.02
N SER A 282 -18.99 -21.20 24.12
CA SER A 282 -20.25 -20.47 24.05
C SER A 282 -20.03 -19.04 23.56
N ARG A 283 -20.82 -18.61 22.57
CA ARG A 283 -20.90 -17.22 22.09
C ARG A 283 -21.20 -16.20 23.19
N ASP A 284 -21.78 -16.63 24.32
CA ASP A 284 -22.04 -15.75 25.46
C ASP A 284 -20.77 -15.40 26.24
N LEU A 285 -19.62 -15.99 25.92
CA LEU A 285 -18.36 -15.73 26.60
C LEU A 285 -17.46 -14.72 25.87
N TYR A 286 -17.79 -14.36 24.62
CA TYR A 286 -16.91 -13.53 23.80
C TYR A 286 -17.66 -12.71 22.74
N THR A 287 -16.96 -11.74 22.16
CA THR A 287 -17.34 -11.02 20.95
C THR A 287 -16.44 -11.46 19.80
N TRP A 288 -17.04 -11.90 18.71
CA TRP A 288 -16.34 -12.16 17.45
C TRP A 288 -16.05 -10.82 16.78
N VAL A 289 -14.78 -10.45 16.64
CA VAL A 289 -14.38 -9.17 16.05
C VAL A 289 -13.91 -9.35 14.61
N ASP A 290 -12.86 -10.14 14.40
CA ASP A 290 -12.31 -10.36 13.06
C ASP A 290 -12.62 -11.77 12.55
N LYS A 291 -12.91 -11.91 11.25
CA LYS A 291 -13.35 -13.16 10.61
C LYS A 291 -12.18 -14.02 10.12
N SER A 292 -12.47 -15.28 9.82
CA SER A 292 -11.56 -16.27 9.24
C SER A 292 -10.75 -15.72 8.04
N PRO A 293 -9.52 -16.19 7.75
CA PRO A 293 -8.80 -17.33 8.35
C PRO A 293 -8.05 -17.01 9.64
N VAL A 294 -7.94 -15.73 10.01
CA VAL A 294 -7.37 -15.30 11.29
C VAL A 294 -8.47 -14.61 12.08
N VAL A 295 -9.08 -15.34 13.02
CA VAL A 295 -10.19 -14.86 13.83
C VAL A 295 -9.67 -14.09 15.03
N GLY A 296 -10.23 -12.90 15.25
CA GLY A 296 -9.97 -12.08 16.43
C GLY A 296 -11.12 -12.17 17.41
N ILE A 297 -10.86 -12.61 18.64
CA ILE A 297 -11.87 -12.78 19.70
C ILE A 297 -11.58 -11.87 20.89
N LEU A 298 -12.60 -11.10 21.30
CA LEU A 298 -12.61 -10.36 22.55
C LEU A 298 -13.41 -11.12 23.62
N PRO A 299 -12.78 -11.76 24.61
CA PRO A 299 -13.51 -12.36 25.72
C PRO A 299 -14.27 -11.30 26.52
N LYS A 300 -15.44 -11.68 27.06
CA LYS A 300 -16.14 -10.84 28.04
C LYS A 300 -15.31 -10.66 29.30
N GLU A 301 -15.65 -9.65 30.10
CA GLU A 301 -14.94 -9.34 31.34
C GLU A 301 -14.82 -10.58 32.25
N GLY A 302 -13.60 -10.89 32.69
CA GLY A 302 -13.31 -12.06 33.53
C GLY A 302 -13.40 -13.42 32.82
N LYS A 303 -13.63 -13.47 31.51
CA LYS A 303 -13.80 -14.71 30.73
C LYS A 303 -12.60 -15.14 29.91
N PHE A 304 -11.48 -14.41 29.97
CA PHE A 304 -10.29 -14.69 29.18
C PHE A 304 -9.80 -16.14 29.35
N ASP A 305 -9.51 -16.57 30.59
CA ASP A 305 -8.97 -17.92 30.83
C ASP A 305 -9.96 -19.02 30.46
N GLU A 306 -11.26 -18.80 30.67
CA GLU A 306 -12.32 -19.74 30.30
C GLU A 306 -12.36 -19.94 28.78
N VAL A 307 -12.41 -18.84 28.01
CA VAL A 307 -12.43 -18.87 26.54
C VAL A 307 -11.15 -19.47 25.99
N TYR A 308 -9.99 -19.06 26.50
CA TYR A 308 -8.70 -19.56 26.02
C TYR A 308 -8.53 -21.06 26.26
N ASN A 309 -8.79 -21.54 27.50
CA ASN A 309 -8.61 -22.94 27.85
C ASN A 309 -9.58 -23.87 27.09
N LEU A 310 -10.78 -23.39 26.75
CA LEU A 310 -11.73 -24.14 25.90
C LEU A 310 -11.25 -24.27 24.45
N LEU A 311 -10.39 -23.37 23.99
CA LEU A 311 -9.97 -23.28 22.58
C LEU A 311 -8.57 -23.83 22.31
N GLU A 312 -7.59 -23.63 23.21
CA GLU A 312 -6.16 -23.86 22.97
C GLU A 312 -5.82 -25.20 22.29
N ASN A 313 -6.53 -26.27 22.68
CA ASN A 313 -6.32 -27.62 22.15
C ASN A 313 -7.61 -28.24 21.55
N ALA A 314 -8.59 -27.41 21.21
CA ALA A 314 -9.93 -27.90 20.85
C ALA A 314 -9.99 -28.54 19.46
N ASN A 315 -9.14 -28.10 18.53
CA ASN A 315 -9.08 -28.62 17.17
C ASN A 315 -7.64 -28.64 16.64
N PRO A 316 -7.14 -29.77 16.09
CA PRO A 316 -5.76 -29.87 15.59
C PRO A 316 -5.48 -29.05 14.32
N ASN A 317 -6.51 -28.45 13.71
CA ASN A 317 -6.39 -27.62 12.50
C ASN A 317 -6.51 -26.12 12.77
N MET A 318 -6.57 -25.72 14.04
CA MET A 318 -6.42 -24.33 14.45
C MET A 318 -5.28 -24.19 15.45
N VAL A 319 -4.67 -23.01 15.48
CA VAL A 319 -3.70 -22.58 16.48
C VAL A 319 -4.28 -21.36 17.17
N VAL A 320 -4.31 -21.40 18.50
CA VAL A 320 -4.87 -20.33 19.32
C VAL A 320 -3.74 -19.63 20.03
N TYR A 321 -3.55 -18.35 19.71
CA TYR A 321 -2.56 -17.51 20.36
C TYR A 321 -3.25 -16.61 21.37
N LYS A 322 -2.64 -16.48 22.55
CA LYS A 322 -2.77 -15.23 23.30
C LYS A 322 -2.00 -14.17 22.52
N ARG A 323 -2.49 -12.93 22.50
CA ARG A 323 -1.83 -11.84 21.75
C ARG A 323 -0.34 -11.72 22.08
N GLU A 324 0.02 -11.85 23.35
CA GLU A 324 1.40 -11.77 23.83
C GLU A 324 2.31 -12.90 23.33
N ASP A 325 1.71 -14.05 22.98
CA ASP A 325 2.40 -15.28 22.54
C ASP A 325 2.47 -15.40 21.01
N ILE A 326 1.92 -14.43 20.27
CA ILE A 326 2.02 -14.39 18.81
C ILE A 326 3.50 -14.32 18.39
N PRO A 327 3.95 -15.17 17.45
CA PRO A 327 5.33 -15.21 17.00
C PRO A 327 5.86 -13.82 16.61
N TYR A 328 7.04 -13.47 17.11
CA TYR A 328 7.65 -12.15 16.88
C TYR A 328 7.78 -11.80 15.38
N LEU A 329 8.06 -12.81 14.55
CA LEU A 329 8.19 -12.64 13.08
C LEU A 329 6.92 -12.14 12.41
N PHE A 330 5.74 -12.27 13.03
CA PHE A 330 4.49 -11.79 12.45
C PHE A 330 4.28 -10.28 12.65
N HIS A 331 5.01 -9.64 13.56
CA HIS A 331 4.82 -8.21 13.87
C HIS A 331 3.34 -7.86 14.10
N TYR A 332 2.66 -8.69 14.89
CA TYR A 332 1.22 -8.63 15.09
C TYR A 332 0.82 -8.84 16.56
N LYS A 333 1.40 -8.06 17.47
CA LYS A 333 1.06 -8.11 18.90
C LYS A 333 1.00 -6.75 19.59
N HIS A 334 1.67 -5.73 19.04
CA HIS A 334 1.87 -4.44 19.68
C HIS A 334 0.83 -3.39 19.27
N ASN A 335 -0.46 -3.74 19.28
CA ASN A 335 -1.56 -2.79 19.10
C ASN A 335 -2.77 -3.17 19.96
N ALA A 336 -3.52 -2.18 20.45
CA ALA A 336 -4.72 -2.40 21.26
C ALA A 336 -5.87 -3.01 20.45
N ARG A 337 -5.89 -2.79 19.14
CA ARG A 337 -6.91 -3.31 18.21
C ARG A 337 -6.69 -4.77 17.85
N ILE A 338 -5.52 -5.34 18.15
CA ILE A 338 -5.28 -6.77 18.05
C ILE A 338 -5.95 -7.42 19.26
N MET A 339 -6.86 -8.34 18.97
CA MET A 339 -7.69 -8.98 19.99
C MET A 339 -6.86 -9.86 20.95
N PRO A 340 -7.29 -10.00 22.22
CA PRO A 340 -6.55 -10.78 23.22
C PRO A 340 -6.33 -12.25 22.82
N ILE A 341 -7.28 -12.83 22.07
CA ILE A 341 -7.20 -14.18 21.54
C ILE A 341 -7.28 -14.11 20.02
N ILE A 342 -6.28 -14.69 19.35
CA ILE A 342 -6.21 -14.86 17.90
C ILE A 342 -6.30 -16.35 17.58
N ILE A 343 -7.14 -16.72 16.62
CA ILE A 343 -7.23 -18.09 16.12
C ILE A 343 -6.84 -18.11 14.66
N GLU A 344 -5.75 -18.80 14.34
CA GLU A 344 -5.30 -19.07 12.98
C GLU A 344 -5.68 -20.50 12.60
N VAL A 345 -6.07 -20.73 11.35
CA VAL A 345 -6.33 -22.08 10.84
C VAL A 345 -5.32 -22.53 9.80
N LYS A 346 -5.13 -23.85 9.70
CA LYS A 346 -4.32 -24.44 8.64
C LYS A 346 -4.87 -24.08 7.26
N GLU A 347 -3.98 -24.05 6.28
CA GLU A 347 -4.34 -23.77 4.89
C GLU A 347 -5.50 -24.64 4.38
N GLY A 348 -6.45 -24.00 3.69
CA GLY A 348 -7.67 -24.61 3.18
C GLY A 348 -8.76 -24.90 4.23
N TRP A 349 -8.51 -24.62 5.51
CA TRP A 349 -9.54 -24.60 6.55
C TRP A 349 -10.13 -23.21 6.74
N THR A 350 -11.34 -23.15 7.28
CA THR A 350 -12.00 -21.91 7.68
C THR A 350 -12.75 -22.10 9.00
N ILE A 351 -12.95 -21.01 9.74
CA ILE A 351 -13.78 -20.98 10.94
C ILE A 351 -15.10 -20.29 10.61
N VAL A 352 -16.20 -20.91 11.00
CA VAL A 352 -17.53 -20.28 11.05
C VAL A 352 -18.00 -20.22 12.50
N GLN A 353 -18.84 -19.23 12.82
CA GLN A 353 -19.42 -19.14 14.15
C GLN A 353 -20.39 -20.30 14.40
N ASN A 354 -21.32 -20.52 13.47
CA ASN A 354 -22.16 -21.71 13.40
C ASN A 354 -22.39 -22.13 11.95
N LYS A 355 -22.73 -23.40 11.72
CA LYS A 355 -22.95 -23.93 10.35
C LYS A 355 -24.26 -23.48 9.70
N THR A 356 -25.11 -22.78 10.44
CA THR A 356 -26.38 -22.23 9.92
C THR A 356 -26.20 -20.86 9.26
N GLY A 357 -25.03 -20.22 9.42
CA GLY A 357 -24.69 -18.99 8.72
C GLY A 357 -24.30 -19.23 7.25
N PRO A 358 -24.28 -18.16 6.43
CA PRO A 358 -23.78 -18.26 5.06
C PRO A 358 -22.34 -18.76 5.02
N PHE A 359 -22.04 -19.56 3.99
CA PHE A 359 -20.72 -20.09 3.73
C PHE A 359 -19.99 -19.07 2.86
N MET A 360 -19.21 -18.19 3.51
CA MET A 360 -18.67 -16.94 2.97
C MET A 360 -19.72 -15.82 2.88
#